data_AF-A0A953SIU8-F1
#
_entry.id   AF-A0A953SIU8-F1
#
_cell.length_a   1.000
_cell.length_b   1.000
_cell.length_c   1.000
_cell.angle_alpha   90.00
_cell.angle_beta   90.00
_cell.angle_gamma   90.00
#
_symmetry.space_group_name_H-M   'P 1'
#
loop_
_entity.id
_entity.type
_entity.pdbx_description
1 polymer ?
#
loop_
_entity_poly.entity_id
_entity_poly.type
_entity_poly.pdbx_seq_one_letter_code
_entity_poly.pdbx_strand_id
1 'polypeptide(L)' 'GLSYSAYIDRSIEVLVVDDIVQGLTKSLVFALIITVVGISNGFSVAGGAEGVGRATTRSVVMAISYIVIADMVFTYFLNR' A
#
# COMPACT_ATOMS: atom_id res chain seq x y z
N GLY A 1 3.54 17.89 33.35
CA GLY A 1 2.97 16.83 32.50
C GLY A 1 1.79 17.40 31.76
N LEU A 2 1.59 17.02 30.50
CA LEU A 2 0.43 17.46 29.71
C LEU A 2 -0.86 16.90 30.35
N SER A 3 -1.90 17.72 30.42
CA SER A 3 -3.24 17.28 30.78
C SER A 3 -3.74 16.26 29.75
N TYR A 4 -4.44 15.21 30.18
CA TYR A 4 -5.04 14.20 29.31
C TYR A 4 -5.94 14.85 28.23
N SER A 5 -6.71 15.87 28.61
CA SER A 5 -7.54 16.64 27.67
C SER A 5 -6.71 17.37 26.62
N ALA A 6 -5.61 18.03 27.04
CA ALA A 6 -4.74 18.77 26.15
C ALA A 6 -3.98 17.87 25.14
N TYR A 7 -3.72 16.61 25.51
CA TYR A 7 -3.11 15.62 24.61
C TYR A 7 -4.09 15.14 23.53
N ILE A 8 -5.34 14.86 23.91
CA ILE A 8 -6.39 14.43 22.98
C ILE A 8 -6.75 15.57 22.02
N ASP A 9 -6.91 16.79 22.53
CA ASP A 9 -7.21 17.96 21.69
C ASP A 9 -6.11 18.20 20.64
N ARG A 10 -4.82 18.10 21.03
CA ARG A 10 -3.70 18.19 20.08
C ARG A 10 -3.66 17.05 19.07
N SER A 11 -4.00 15.83 19.48
CA SER A 11 -3.97 14.67 18.59
C SER A 11 -5.07 14.76 17.53
N ILE A 12 -6.25 15.25 17.89
CA ILE A 12 -7.36 15.49 16.95
C ILE A 12 -7.06 16.70 16.05
N GLU A 13 -6.43 17.75 16.58
CA GLU A 13 -6.03 18.93 15.80
C GLU A 13 -4.94 18.60 14.76
N VAL A 14 -4.03 17.67 15.08
CA VAL A 14 -2.97 17.19 14.17
C VAL A 14 -3.46 16.10 13.22
N LEU A 15 -4.45 15.29 13.61
CA LEU A 15 -5.17 14.37 12.70
C LEU A 15 -6.09 15.18 11.80
N VAL A 16 -5.49 15.84 10.80
CA VAL A 16 -6.24 16.51 9.76
C VAL A 16 -7.00 15.43 8.98
N VAL A 17 -8.28 15.67 8.68
CA VAL A 17 -9.13 14.77 7.86
C VAL A 17 -8.42 14.33 6.56
N ASP A 18 -7.51 15.16 6.07
CA ASP A 18 -6.66 14.90 4.92
C ASP A 18 -5.79 13.64 5.10
N ASP A 19 -5.17 13.42 6.26
CA ASP A 19 -4.35 12.22 6.53
C ASP A 19 -5.16 10.92 6.37
N ILE A 20 -6.44 10.96 6.76
CA ILE A 20 -7.35 9.82 6.64
C ILE A 20 -7.70 9.56 5.18
N VAL A 21 -8.04 10.61 4.42
CA VAL A 21 -8.38 10.50 2.99
C VAL A 21 -7.18 10.02 2.17
N GLN A 22 -5.98 10.46 2.53
CA GLN A 22 -4.74 10.01 1.91
C GLN A 22 -4.45 8.55 2.19
N GLY A 23 -4.62 8.10 3.44
CA GLY A 23 -4.48 6.70 3.82
C GLY A 23 -5.45 5.80 3.06
N LEU A 24 -6.72 6.21 2.94
CA LEU A 24 -7.74 5.49 2.17
C LEU A 24 -7.37 5.42 0.69
N THR A 25 -6.96 6.53 0.09
CA THR A 25 -6.57 6.58 -1.32
C THR A 25 -5.36 5.68 -1.61
N LYS A 26 -4.31 5.75 -0.78
CA LYS A 26 -3.14 4.85 -0.89
C LYS A 26 -3.54 3.38 -0.80
N SER A 27 -4.42 3.03 0.14
CA SER A 27 -4.86 1.65 0.34
C SER A 27 -5.57 1.07 -0.89
N LEU A 28 -6.42 1.87 -1.57
CA LEU A 28 -7.10 1.47 -2.80
C LEU A 28 -6.11 1.22 -3.95
N VAL A 29 -5.10 2.07 -4.07
CA VAL A 29 -4.05 1.92 -5.10
C VAL A 29 -3.24 0.65 -4.86
N PHE A 30 -2.85 0.38 -3.62
CA PHE A 30 -2.11 -0.84 -3.29
C PHE A 30 -2.93 -2.10 -3.56
N ALA A 31 -4.23 -2.08 -3.22
CA ALA A 31 -5.13 -3.19 -3.53
C ALA A 31 -5.23 -3.47 -5.04
N LEU A 32 -5.28 -2.41 -5.86
CA LEU A 32 -5.30 -2.53 -7.32
C LEU A 32 -3.99 -3.12 -7.85
N ILE A 33 -2.84 -2.66 -7.36
CA ILE A 33 -1.51 -3.17 -7.74
C ILE A 33 -1.40 -4.67 -7.41
N ILE A 34 -1.73 -5.06 -6.18
CA ILE A 34 -1.66 -6.46 -5.73
C ILE A 34 -2.55 -7.33 -6.60
N THR A 35 -3.77 -6.88 -6.90
CA THR A 35 -4.72 -7.62 -7.74
C THR A 35 -4.16 -7.82 -9.15
N VAL A 36 -3.69 -6.76 -9.81
CA VAL A 36 -3.17 -6.81 -11.18
C VAL A 36 -1.90 -7.67 -11.27
N VAL A 37 -0.98 -7.53 -10.32
CA VAL A 37 0.25 -8.33 -10.29
C VAL A 37 -0.07 -9.79 -10.00
N GLY A 38 -1.01 -10.05 -9.08
CA GLY A 38 -1.47 -11.40 -8.72
C GLY A 38 -2.11 -12.12 -9.90
N ILE A 39 -3.08 -11.50 -10.58
CA ILE A 39 -3.74 -12.13 -11.73
C ILE A 39 -2.79 -12.32 -12.90
N SER A 40 -1.92 -11.35 -13.20
CA SER A 40 -0.99 -11.46 -14.35
C SER A 40 0.01 -12.60 -14.17
N ASN A 41 0.59 -12.74 -12.98
CA ASN A 41 1.51 -13.83 -12.68
C ASN A 41 0.78 -15.16 -12.52
N GLY A 42 -0.44 -15.16 -11.98
CA GLY A 42 -1.29 -16.34 -11.87
C GLY A 42 -1.68 -16.92 -13.23
N PHE A 43 -2.08 -16.08 -14.18
CA PHE A 43 -2.39 -16.52 -15.55
C PHE A 43 -1.16 -17.01 -16.33
N SER A 44 0.03 -16.51 -15.98
CA SER A 44 1.29 -16.87 -16.64
C SER A 44 1.98 -18.10 -16.02
N VAL A 45 1.32 -18.80 -15.07
CA VAL A 45 1.86 -20.02 -14.47
C VAL A 45 1.85 -21.18 -15.48
N ALA A 46 2.98 -21.86 -15.57
CA ALA A 46 3.12 -23.15 -16.23
C ALA A 46 3.92 -24.10 -15.34
N GLY A 47 3.66 -25.41 -15.42
CA GLY A 47 4.50 -26.43 -14.75
C GLY A 47 4.01 -26.95 -13.39
N GLY A 48 2.70 -27.05 -13.16
CA GLY A 48 2.15 -27.70 -11.97
C GLY A 48 2.47 -26.98 -10.65
N ALA A 49 2.47 -27.71 -9.54
CA ALA A 49 2.57 -27.12 -8.19
C ALA A 49 3.87 -26.34 -7.94
N GLU A 50 5.00 -26.81 -8.48
CA GLU A 50 6.29 -26.12 -8.35
C GLU A 50 6.31 -24.79 -9.12
N GLY A 51 5.69 -24.77 -10.31
CA GLY A 51 5.51 -23.56 -11.10
C GLY A 51 4.67 -22.50 -10.40
N VAL A 52 3.59 -22.92 -9.71
CA VAL A 52 2.75 -22.01 -8.90
C VAL A 52 3.56 -21.37 -7.77
N GLY A 53 4.38 -22.15 -7.07
CA GLY A 53 5.23 -21.64 -5.99
C GLY A 53 6.21 -20.56 -6.48
N ARG A 54 6.93 -20.85 -7.56
CA ARG A 54 7.88 -19.88 -8.17
C ARG A 54 7.18 -18.61 -8.67
N ALA A 55 6.04 -18.76 -9.33
CA ALA A 55 5.27 -17.61 -9.82
C ALA A 55 4.71 -16.77 -8.67
N THR A 56 4.26 -17.39 -7.58
CA THR A 56 3.79 -16.68 -6.39
C THR A 56 4.90 -15.84 -5.76
N THR A 57 6.10 -16.41 -5.57
CA THR A 57 7.25 -15.66 -5.04
C THR A 57 7.61 -14.48 -5.96
N ARG A 58 7.64 -14.70 -7.28
CA ARG A 58 7.91 -13.63 -8.25
C ARG A 58 6.84 -12.54 -8.23
N SER A 59 5.58 -12.93 -8.07
CA SER A 59 4.43 -12.04 -7.96
C SER A 59 4.53 -11.15 -6.72
N VAL A 60 4.89 -11.71 -5.56
CA VAL A 60 5.04 -10.94 -4.31
C VAL A 60 6.18 -9.92 -4.42
N VAL A 61 7.33 -10.32 -4.97
CA VAL A 61 8.47 -9.41 -5.15
C VAL A 61 8.10 -8.24 -6.07
N MET A 62 7.41 -8.51 -7.18
CA MET A 62 6.94 -7.45 -8.09
C MET A 62 5.86 -6.57 -7.46
N ALA A 63 4.93 -7.15 -6.70
CA ALA A 63 3.89 -6.37 -6.04
C ALA A 63 4.51 -5.39 -5.03
N ILE A 64 5.46 -5.84 -4.20
CA ILE A 64 6.14 -4.98 -3.22
C ILE A 64 6.93 -3.87 -3.90
N SER A 65 7.66 -4.15 -4.99
CA SER A 65 8.40 -3.11 -5.70
C SER A 65 7.48 -2.05 -6.30
N TYR A 66 6.36 -2.44 -6.90
CA TYR A 66 5.35 -1.49 -7.40
C TYR A 66 4.68 -0.69 -6.28
N ILE A 67 4.39 -1.30 -5.13
CA ILE A 67 3.84 -0.60 -3.96
C ILE A 67 4.82 0.48 -3.49
N VAL A 68 6.11 0.17 -3.37
CA VAL A 68 7.14 1.15 -2.94
C VAL A 68 7.21 2.32 -3.92
N ILE A 69 7.23 2.05 -5.22
CA ILE A 69 7.26 3.11 -6.24
C ILE A 69 5.98 3.97 -6.15
N ALA A 70 4.82 3.34 -6.02
CA ALA A 70 3.56 4.06 -5.88
C ALA A 70 3.54 4.95 -4.63
N ASP A 71 4.00 4.43 -3.48
CA ASP A 71 4.08 5.21 -2.25
C ASP A 71 5.03 6.41 -2.35
N MET A 72 6.18 6.23 -3.02
CA MET A 72 7.11 7.34 -3.29
C MET A 72 6.45 8.43 -4.15
N VAL A 73 5.70 8.04 -5.18
CA VAL A 73 4.97 8.99 -6.04
C VAL A 73 3.91 9.73 -5.23
N PHE A 74 3.09 9.01 -4.46
CA PHE A 74 2.07 9.64 -3.61
C PHE A 74 2.70 10.61 -2.60
N THR A 75 3.75 10.19 -1.91
CA THR A 75 4.43 11.02 -0.92
C THR A 75 5.06 12.25 -1.55
N TYR A 76 5.62 12.16 -2.76
CA TYR A 76 6.16 13.31 -3.48
C TYR A 76 5.08 14.31 -3.92
N PHE A 77 3.94 13.84 -4.43
CA PHE A 77 2.85 14.71 -4.85
C PHE A 77 2.12 15.38 -3.68
N LEU A 78 2.12 14.72 -2.52
CA LEU A 78 1.34 15.13 -1.37
C LEU A 78 2.13 16.00 -0.38
N ASN A 79 3.45 15.79 -0.30
CA ASN A 79 4.37 16.65 0.45
C ASN A 79 4.83 17.88 -0.37
N ARG A 80 4.17 18.18 -1.49
CA ARG A 80 4.39 19.37 -2.32
C ARG A 80 3.10 20.17 -2.38
#